data_AF-F7QF17-F1
#
_entry.id   AF-F7QF17-F1
#
_cell.length_a   1.000
_cell.length_b   1.000
_cell.length_c   1.000
_cell.angle_alpha   90.00
_cell.angle_beta   90.00
_cell.angle_gamma   90.00
#
_symmetry.space_group_name_H-M   'P 1'
#
loop_
_entity.id
_entity.type
_entity.pdbx_description
1 polymer ?
#
loop_
_entity_poly.entity_id
_entity_poly.type
_entity_poly.pdbx_seq_one_letter_code
_entity_poly.pdbx_strand_id
1 'polypeptide(L)'
;MARNTKAQRELAEALEFRASAKALLYDRYNDWNDWEFEWLTDEVRRSPDYIYTEKEWAVLKRLQHYSLSFTEYAGYSVAEMIAIAYVSRFDFQEHEQEFAEKVHRWGATHLKRRQIRFLASLCRRFESIGYDPLPDHELVEEPEAVEEAPLYSAA
;
A
#
# COMPACT_ATOMS: atom_id res chain seq x y z
N MET A 1 38.24 11.22 -8.24
CA MET A 1 36.87 10.66 -8.32
C MET A 1 36.15 11.38 -9.45
N ALA A 2 35.69 10.67 -10.49
CA ALA A 2 34.96 11.29 -11.58
C ALA A 2 33.57 11.75 -11.10
N ARG A 3 33.15 12.97 -11.45
CA ARG A 3 31.79 13.45 -11.17
C ARG A 3 30.83 12.77 -12.14
N ASN A 4 29.81 12.08 -11.63
CA ASN A 4 28.73 11.54 -12.45
C ASN A 4 28.07 12.67 -13.25
N THR A 5 27.79 12.39 -14.52
CA THR A 5 27.06 13.29 -15.41
C THR A 5 25.58 13.38 -15.01
N LYS A 6 24.87 14.43 -15.43
CA LYS A 6 23.44 14.59 -15.15
C LYS A 6 22.63 13.36 -15.60
N ALA A 7 22.87 12.88 -16.82
CA ALA A 7 22.23 11.70 -17.37
C ALA A 7 22.49 10.41 -16.56
N GLN A 8 23.68 10.26 -15.97
CA GLN A 8 23.98 9.11 -15.11
C GLN A 8 23.21 9.16 -13.79
N ARG A 9 22.91 10.35 -13.26
CA ARG A 9 22.09 10.52 -12.06
C ARG A 9 20.62 10.22 -12.35
N GLU A 10 20.09 10.78 -13.44
CA GLU A 10 18.70 10.56 -13.87
C GLU A 10 18.44 9.06 -14.14
N LEU A 11 19.37 8.37 -14.79
CA LEU A 11 19.27 6.92 -14.99
C LEU A 11 19.30 6.15 -13.67
N ALA A 12 20.15 6.53 -12.71
CA ALA A 12 20.21 5.87 -11.41
C ALA A 12 18.91 6.05 -10.62
N GLU A 13 18.35 7.26 -10.62
CA GLU A 13 17.06 7.58 -9.98
C GLU A 13 15.91 6.79 -10.64
N ALA A 14 15.88 6.71 -11.97
CA ALA A 14 14.87 5.93 -12.69
C ALA A 14 14.94 4.42 -12.38
N LEU A 15 16.15 3.88 -12.24
CA LEU A 15 16.37 2.48 -11.85
C LEU A 15 15.94 2.23 -10.40
N GLU A 16 16.23 3.16 -9.47
CA GLU A 16 15.80 3.07 -8.08
C GLU A 16 14.27 3.09 -7.95
N PHE A 17 13.61 4.00 -8.67
CA PHE A 17 12.15 4.07 -8.74
C PHE A 17 11.57 2.74 -9.20
N ARG A 18 12.05 2.23 -10.34
CA ARG A 18 11.54 0.98 -10.92
C ARG A 18 11.80 -0.22 -10.02
N ALA A 19 12.96 -0.28 -9.37
CA ALA A 19 13.27 -1.34 -8.40
C ALA A 19 12.30 -1.31 -7.22
N SER A 20 11.99 -0.12 -6.71
CA SER A 20 11.03 0.08 -5.63
C SER A 20 9.61 -0.31 -6.05
N ALA A 21 9.14 0.15 -7.21
CA ALA A 21 7.82 -0.23 -7.74
C ALA A 21 7.71 -1.75 -7.94
N LYS A 22 8.76 -2.40 -8.45
CA LYS A 22 8.82 -3.85 -8.60
C LYS A 22 8.76 -4.57 -7.26
N ALA A 23 9.46 -4.07 -6.25
CA ALA A 23 9.41 -4.65 -4.90
C ALA A 23 8.00 -4.59 -4.30
N LEU A 24 7.29 -3.46 -4.49
CA LEU A 24 5.90 -3.30 -4.03
C LEU A 24 4.93 -4.20 -4.78
N LEU A 25 5.06 -4.31 -6.11
CA LEU A 25 4.18 -5.13 -6.95
C LEU A 25 4.20 -6.60 -6.54
N TYR A 26 5.38 -7.11 -6.17
CA TYR A 26 5.59 -8.51 -5.78
C TYR A 26 5.68 -8.71 -4.27
N ASP A 27 5.31 -7.70 -3.47
CA ASP A 27 5.32 -7.80 -2.02
C ASP A 27 4.31 -8.85 -1.55
N ARG A 28 4.70 -9.63 -0.54
CA ARG A 28 3.85 -10.67 0.02
C ARG A 28 2.73 -10.02 0.83
N TYR A 29 1.54 -10.58 0.71
CA TYR A 29 0.35 -10.09 1.41
C TYR A 29 0.00 -8.63 1.09
N ASN A 30 0.37 -8.13 -0.09
CA ASN A 30 -0.08 -6.81 -0.51
C ASN A 30 -1.61 -6.72 -0.54
N ASP A 31 -2.11 -5.51 -0.33
CA ASP A 31 -3.52 -5.14 -0.34
C ASP A 31 -3.77 -3.97 -1.29
N TRP A 32 -3.03 -3.97 -2.41
CA TRP A 32 -3.24 -3.01 -3.49
C TRP A 32 -4.67 -3.11 -4.00
N ASN A 33 -5.33 -1.96 -4.14
CA ASN A 33 -6.55 -1.90 -4.92
C ASN A 33 -6.23 -1.98 -6.43
N ASP A 34 -7.27 -2.10 -7.27
CA ASP A 34 -7.10 -2.28 -8.72
C ASP A 34 -6.25 -1.16 -9.35
N TRP A 35 -6.53 0.10 -9.00
CA TRP A 35 -5.76 1.24 -9.51
C TRP A 35 -4.30 1.23 -9.06
N GLU A 36 -4.01 0.89 -7.80
CA GLU A 36 -2.64 0.80 -7.28
C GLU A 36 -1.84 -0.32 -7.96
N PHE A 37 -2.51 -1.46 -8.18
CA PHE A 37 -1.90 -2.61 -8.85
C PHE A 37 -1.62 -2.31 -10.33
N GLU A 38 -2.57 -1.70 -11.03
CA GLU A 38 -2.40 -1.25 -12.41
C GLU A 38 -1.27 -0.22 -12.50
N TRP A 39 -1.28 0.80 -11.63
CA TRP A 39 -0.23 1.81 -11.59
C TRP A 39 1.16 1.19 -11.39
N LEU A 40 1.33 0.31 -10.40
CA LEU A 40 2.61 -0.39 -10.18
C LEU A 40 3.04 -1.25 -11.39
N THR A 41 2.08 -1.90 -12.04
CA THR A 41 2.34 -2.72 -13.23
C THR A 41 2.83 -1.86 -14.40
N ASP A 42 2.21 -0.70 -14.60
CA ASP A 42 2.59 0.24 -15.65
C ASP A 42 3.96 0.83 -15.39
N GLU A 43 4.25 1.28 -14.16
CA GLU A 43 5.57 1.80 -13.79
C GLU A 43 6.68 0.77 -13.99
N VAL A 44 6.44 -0.51 -13.67
CA VAL A 44 7.41 -1.59 -13.90
C VAL A 44 7.64 -1.85 -15.39
N ARG A 45 6.70 -1.51 -16.27
CA ARG A 45 6.79 -1.69 -17.73
C ARG A 45 7.41 -0.49 -18.45
N ARG A 46 7.48 0.68 -17.83
CA ARG A 46 8.06 1.88 -18.44
C ARG A 46 9.51 1.68 -18.87
N SER A 47 9.94 2.53 -19.80
CA SER A 47 11.30 2.51 -20.33
C SER A 47 12.32 2.77 -19.20
N PRO A 48 13.48 2.08 -19.16
CA PRO A 48 14.49 2.29 -18.13
C PRO A 48 15.08 3.71 -18.06
N ASP A 49 14.94 4.49 -19.13
CA ASP A 49 15.41 5.88 -19.25
C ASP A 49 14.28 6.91 -19.02
N TYR A 50 13.10 6.46 -18.59
CA TYR A 50 12.00 7.36 -18.25
C TYR A 50 12.35 8.24 -17.04
N ILE A 51 12.17 9.55 -17.17
CA ILE A 51 12.37 10.51 -16.09
C ILE A 51 11.05 10.68 -15.34
N TYR A 52 11.00 10.19 -14.11
CA TYR A 52 9.82 10.26 -13.26
C TYR A 52 9.57 11.68 -12.73
N THR A 53 8.30 12.03 -12.68
CA THR A 53 7.82 13.30 -12.12
C THR A 53 7.76 13.25 -10.59
N GLU A 54 7.76 14.42 -9.95
CA GLU A 54 7.58 14.53 -8.49
C GLU A 54 6.26 13.90 -8.01
N LYS A 55 5.21 13.96 -8.84
CA LYS A 55 3.91 13.32 -8.54
C LYS A 55 4.02 11.80 -8.51
N GLU A 56 4.70 11.20 -9.48
CA GLU A 56 4.94 9.75 -9.50
C GLU A 56 5.78 9.31 -8.30
N TRP A 57 6.79 10.10 -7.92
CA TRP A 57 7.55 9.87 -6.68
C TRP A 57 6.69 9.96 -5.43
N ALA A 58 5.73 10.90 -5.37
CA ALA A 58 4.80 11.02 -4.26
C ALA A 58 3.89 9.79 -4.16
N VAL A 59 3.37 9.29 -5.29
CA VAL A 59 2.59 8.04 -5.32
C VAL A 59 3.44 6.85 -4.84
N LEU A 60 4.67 6.70 -5.34
CA LEU A 60 5.56 5.63 -4.91
C LEU A 60 5.81 5.66 -3.40
N LYS A 61 6.13 6.85 -2.84
CA LYS A 61 6.34 7.03 -1.39
C LYS A 61 5.09 6.67 -0.58
N ARG A 62 3.91 7.04 -1.07
CA ARG A 62 2.63 6.68 -0.44
C ARG A 62 2.41 5.16 -0.43
N LEU A 63 2.72 4.46 -1.52
CA LEU A 63 2.62 3.00 -1.57
C LEU A 63 3.65 2.33 -0.66
N GLN A 64 4.89 2.81 -0.63
CA GLN A 64 5.92 2.35 0.32
C GLN A 64 5.47 2.50 1.78
N HIS A 65 4.75 3.59 2.08
CA HIS A 65 4.19 3.81 3.39
C HIS A 65 3.08 2.80 3.74
N TYR A 66 2.22 2.45 2.78
CA TYR A 66 1.20 1.41 2.99
C TYR A 66 1.79 0.00 3.07
N SER A 67 2.90 -0.26 2.38
CA SER A 67 3.59 -1.56 2.42
C SER A 67 4.36 -1.82 3.71
N LEU A 68 4.42 -0.87 4.64
CA LEU A 68 5.06 -1.09 5.94
C LEU A 68 4.43 -2.31 6.62
N SER A 69 5.29 -3.25 7.01
CA SER A 69 4.90 -4.50 7.65
C SER A 69 4.91 -4.33 9.16
N PHE A 70 3.84 -4.79 9.80
CA PHE A 70 3.66 -4.79 11.24
C PHE A 70 3.52 -6.22 11.74
N THR A 71 4.24 -6.57 12.80
CA THR A 71 4.15 -7.87 13.48
C THR A 71 3.31 -7.82 14.74
N GLU A 72 3.03 -6.61 15.23
CA GLU A 72 2.26 -6.32 16.43
C GLU A 72 1.47 -5.02 16.28
N TYR A 73 0.43 -4.88 17.10
CA TYR A 73 -0.37 -3.67 17.23
C TYR A 73 -0.98 -3.60 18.63
N ALA A 74 -0.79 -2.47 19.31
CA ALA A 74 -1.30 -2.18 20.64
C ALA A 74 -0.97 -3.28 21.67
N GLY A 75 0.24 -3.85 21.57
CA GLY A 75 0.73 -4.92 22.44
C GLY A 75 0.26 -6.34 22.10
N TYR A 76 -0.52 -6.51 21.03
CA TYR A 76 -0.93 -7.81 20.51
C TYR A 76 -0.13 -8.16 19.27
N SER A 77 0.35 -9.40 19.16
CA SER A 77 0.90 -9.90 17.91
C SER A 77 -0.18 -10.02 16.84
N VAL A 78 0.22 -9.93 15.57
CA VAL A 78 -0.68 -10.16 14.42
C VAL A 78 -1.36 -11.52 14.53
N ALA A 79 -0.65 -12.56 14.98
CA ALA A 79 -1.21 -13.89 15.13
C ALA A 79 -2.34 -13.94 16.18
N GLU A 80 -2.17 -13.27 17.32
CA GLU A 80 -3.20 -13.18 18.36
C GLU A 80 -4.44 -12.42 17.85
N MET A 81 -4.23 -11.30 17.16
CA MET A 81 -5.33 -10.53 16.58
C MET A 81 -6.10 -11.33 15.52
N ILE A 82 -5.40 -12.05 14.65
CA ILE A 82 -6.02 -12.94 13.65
C ILE A 82 -6.85 -14.03 14.34
N ALA A 83 -6.36 -14.60 15.44
CA ALA A 83 -7.12 -15.61 16.20
C ALA A 83 -8.43 -15.05 16.77
N ILE A 84 -8.38 -13.86 17.38
CA ILE A 84 -9.57 -13.16 17.91
C ILE A 84 -10.59 -12.91 16.79
N ALA A 85 -10.15 -12.37 15.66
CA ALA A 85 -11.02 -12.07 14.52
C ALA A 85 -11.60 -13.35 13.90
N TYR A 86 -10.79 -14.40 13.74
CA TYR A 86 -11.24 -15.63 13.09
C TYR A 86 -12.30 -16.40 13.90
N VAL A 87 -12.18 -16.42 15.24
CA VAL A 87 -13.17 -17.03 16.11
C VAL A 87 -14.52 -16.33 15.98
N SER A 88 -14.51 -15.01 15.86
CA SER A 88 -15.70 -14.16 15.81
C SER A 88 -16.22 -13.92 14.38
N ARG A 89 -15.68 -14.63 13.38
CA ARG A 89 -15.90 -14.30 11.96
C ARG A 89 -17.34 -14.39 11.47
N PHE A 90 -18.18 -15.16 12.14
CA PHE A 90 -19.60 -15.29 11.78
C PHE A 90 -20.45 -14.10 12.24
N ASP A 91 -19.90 -13.23 13.10
CA ASP A 91 -20.53 -11.99 13.54
C ASP A 91 -20.15 -10.79 12.64
N PHE A 92 -19.37 -11.04 11.60
CA PHE A 92 -18.88 -10.02 10.66
C PHE A 92 -19.76 -9.90 9.41
N GLN A 93 -19.65 -8.76 8.72
CA GLN A 93 -20.18 -8.62 7.37
C GLN A 93 -19.36 -9.47 6.38
N GLU A 94 -19.91 -9.74 5.20
CA GLU A 94 -19.29 -10.64 4.19
C GLU A 94 -17.82 -10.28 3.91
N HIS A 95 -17.53 -9.02 3.55
CA HIS A 95 -16.16 -8.57 3.25
C HIS A 95 -15.20 -8.65 4.45
N GLU A 96 -15.72 -8.48 5.67
CA GLU A 96 -14.97 -8.56 6.92
C GLU A 96 -14.65 -10.02 7.27
N GLN A 97 -15.63 -10.92 7.08
CA GLN A 97 -15.46 -12.36 7.22
C GLN A 97 -14.43 -12.87 6.21
N GLU A 98 -14.56 -12.50 4.93
CA GLU A 98 -13.61 -12.86 3.89
C GLU A 98 -12.19 -12.43 4.23
N PHE A 99 -12.03 -11.21 4.74
CA PHE A 99 -10.74 -10.72 5.21
C PHE A 99 -10.20 -11.57 6.36
N ALA A 100 -10.99 -11.84 7.41
CA ALA A 100 -10.58 -12.63 8.57
C ALA A 100 -10.18 -14.06 8.17
N GLU A 101 -10.95 -14.70 7.28
CA GLU A 101 -10.63 -16.02 6.75
C GLU A 101 -9.38 -16.02 5.88
N LYS A 102 -9.19 -14.98 5.05
CA LYS A 102 -8.02 -14.81 4.20
C LYS A 102 -6.74 -14.70 5.02
N VAL A 103 -6.69 -13.80 6.00
CA VAL A 103 -5.49 -13.60 6.83
C VAL A 103 -5.19 -14.80 7.73
N HIS A 104 -6.22 -15.50 8.22
CA HIS A 104 -6.06 -16.75 8.96
C HIS A 104 -5.50 -17.87 8.06
N ARG A 105 -6.07 -18.07 6.86
CA ARG A 105 -5.59 -19.07 5.90
C ARG A 105 -4.14 -18.84 5.48
N TRP A 106 -3.74 -17.57 5.37
CA TRP A 106 -2.37 -17.20 5.06
C TRP A 106 -1.36 -17.58 6.15
N GLY A 107 -1.80 -17.82 7.39
CA GLY A 107 -0.91 -17.94 8.54
C GLY A 107 -0.04 -16.69 8.69
N ALA A 108 -0.61 -15.50 8.45
CA ALA A 108 0.15 -14.27 8.38
C ALA A 108 0.81 -13.95 9.72
N THR A 109 2.13 -13.78 9.72
CA THR A 109 2.93 -13.33 10.89
C THR A 109 3.16 -11.83 10.90
N HIS A 110 2.82 -11.16 9.80
CA HIS A 110 2.88 -9.73 9.62
C HIS A 110 1.77 -9.29 8.67
N LEU A 111 1.32 -8.06 8.82
CA LEU A 111 0.32 -7.43 7.96
C LEU A 111 0.76 -6.03 7.53
N LYS A 112 0.21 -5.57 6.42
CA LYS A 112 0.43 -4.22 5.90
C LYS A 112 -0.37 -3.18 6.68
N ARG A 113 -0.03 -1.89 6.53
CA ARG A 113 -0.59 -0.80 7.34
C ARG A 113 -2.13 -0.76 7.35
N ARG A 114 -2.75 -0.85 6.17
CA ARG A 114 -4.22 -0.84 6.05
C ARG A 114 -4.83 -2.11 6.63
N GLN A 115 -4.27 -3.27 6.31
CA GLN A 115 -4.69 -4.57 6.85
C GLN A 115 -4.67 -4.61 8.38
N ILE A 116 -3.60 -4.14 9.03
CA ILE A 116 -3.51 -4.17 10.49
C ILE A 116 -4.48 -3.18 11.16
N ARG A 117 -4.70 -2.01 10.56
CA ARG A 117 -5.73 -1.07 11.02
C ARG A 117 -7.13 -1.68 10.91
N PHE A 118 -7.40 -2.35 9.80
CA PHE A 118 -8.68 -3.01 9.58
C PHE A 118 -8.88 -4.16 10.57
N LEU A 119 -7.88 -5.04 10.73
CA LEU A 119 -7.90 -6.10 11.73
C LEU A 119 -8.11 -5.56 13.15
N ALA A 120 -7.38 -4.50 13.54
CA ALA A 120 -7.58 -3.85 14.83
C ALA A 120 -9.03 -3.36 15.01
N SER A 121 -9.65 -2.81 13.96
CA SER A 121 -11.04 -2.36 14.03
C SER A 121 -12.04 -3.51 14.23
N LEU A 122 -11.78 -4.67 13.65
CA LEU A 122 -12.57 -5.88 13.87
C LEU A 122 -12.40 -6.42 15.30
N CYS A 123 -11.17 -6.57 15.76
CA CYS A 123 -10.90 -7.11 17.09
C CYS A 123 -11.44 -6.21 18.21
N ARG A 124 -11.48 -4.88 18.02
CA ARG A 124 -12.07 -3.93 18.98
C ARG A 124 -13.56 -4.13 19.25
N ARG A 125 -14.27 -4.89 18.43
CA ARG A 125 -15.68 -5.24 18.69
C ARG A 125 -15.83 -6.24 19.84
N PHE A 126 -14.76 -6.97 20.17
CA PHE A 126 -14.77 -8.06 21.16
C PHE A 126 -13.75 -7.85 22.28
N GLU A 127 -12.65 -7.11 22.00
CA GLU A 127 -11.54 -6.91 22.92
C GLU A 127 -11.20 -5.43 23.09
N SER A 128 -10.66 -5.05 24.25
CA SER A 128 -10.26 -3.67 24.54
C SER A 128 -8.87 -3.33 23.96
N ILE A 129 -8.73 -3.40 22.63
CA ILE A 129 -7.47 -3.13 21.93
C ILE A 129 -7.25 -1.63 21.78
N GLY A 130 -6.07 -1.17 22.23
CA GLY A 130 -5.64 0.22 22.16
C GLY A 130 -5.41 0.75 20.74
N TYR A 131 -4.83 1.94 20.62
CA TYR A 131 -4.41 2.53 19.36
C TYR A 131 -2.90 2.73 19.37
N ASP A 132 -2.22 2.17 18.38
CA ASP A 132 -0.83 2.56 18.12
C ASP A 132 -0.79 3.78 17.21
N PRO A 133 0.05 4.78 17.53
CA PRO A 133 0.42 5.81 16.58
C PRO A 133 1.26 5.14 15.49
N LEU A 134 0.59 4.65 14.45
CA LEU A 134 1.28 4.22 13.25
C LEU A 134 1.94 5.47 12.66
N PRO A 135 3.25 5.49 12.40
CA PRO A 135 3.95 6.71 12.01
C PRO A 135 3.29 7.31 10.78
N ASP A 136 2.60 8.44 10.92
CA ASP A 136 2.01 9.17 9.80
C ASP A 136 3.12 10.01 9.17
N HIS A 137 3.39 9.79 7.89
CA HIS A 137 4.07 10.80 7.08
C HIS A 137 2.99 11.57 6.33
N GLU A 138 3.10 12.90 6.33
CA GLU A 138 2.19 13.82 5.64
C GLU A 138 1.81 13.26 4.26
N LEU A 139 0.53 12.89 4.12
CA LEU A 139 -0.03 12.43 2.86
C LEU A 139 -0.02 13.63 1.91
N VAL A 140 0.77 13.56 0.83
CA VAL A 140 0.69 14.52 -0.26
C VAL A 140 -0.71 14.41 -0.85
N GLU A 141 -1.46 15.52 -0.83
CA GLU A 141 -2.83 15.63 -1.34
C GLU A 141 -2.95 15.00 -2.73
N GLU A 142 -3.99 14.19 -2.93
CA GLU A 142 -4.26 13.54 -4.22
C GLU A 142 -4.48 14.61 -5.29
N PRO A 143 -3.89 14.49 -6.50
CA PRO A 143 -4.34 15.34 -7.59
C PRO A 143 -5.77 14.95 -7.94
N GLU A 144 -6.71 15.88 -7.76
CA GLU A 144 -8.08 15.77 -8.27
C GLU A 144 -8.03 15.27 -9.71
N ALA A 145 -8.82 14.23 -9.98
CA ALA A 145 -9.07 13.77 -11.34
C ALA A 145 -9.59 14.96 -12.15
N VAL A 146 -8.78 15.45 -13.08
CA VAL A 146 -9.22 16.45 -14.05
C VAL A 146 -10.24 15.74 -14.92
N GLU A 147 -11.53 16.01 -14.69
CA GLU A 147 -12.58 15.68 -15.66
C GLU A 147 -12.15 16.23 -17.02
N GLU A 148 -11.88 15.35 -17.97
CA GLU A 148 -11.71 15.73 -19.37
C GLU A 148 -13.05 16.32 -19.85
N ALA A 149 -13.11 17.65 -19.90
CA ALA A 149 -14.19 18.36 -20.57
C ALA A 149 -14.23 17.91 -22.05
N PRO A 150 -15.40 17.54 -22.60
CA PRO A 150 -15.49 17.16 -24.00
C PRO A 150 -15.24 18.38 -24.89
N LEU A 151 -14.16 18.31 -25.65
CA LEU A 151 -13.79 19.26 -26.68
C LEU A 151 -14.62 19.04 -27.95
N TYR A 152 -15.36 20.09 -28.35
CA TYR A 152 -16.01 20.35 -29.66
C TYR A 152 -17.30 19.56 -30.01
N SER A 153 -18.31 20.13 -30.67
CA SER A 153 -18.29 21.21 -31.65
C SER A 153 -19.58 22.03 -31.67
N ALA A 154 -19.44 23.36 -31.80
CA ALA A 154 -20.44 24.20 -32.43
C ALA A 154 -20.40 23.99 -33.96
N ALA A 155 -21.58 23.88 -34.57
CA ALA A 155 -21.88 24.29 -35.94
C ALA A 155 -23.40 24.43 -36.07
#